data_AF-A0A8I3A4Q7-F1
#
_entry.id   AF-A0A8I3A4Q7-F1
#
_cell.length_a   1.000
_cell.length_b   1.000
_cell.length_c   1.000
_cell.angle_alpha   90.00
_cell.angle_beta   90.00
_cell.angle_gamma   90.00
#
_symmetry.space_group_name_H-M   'P 1'
#
loop_
_entity.id
_entity.type
_entity.pdbx_description
1 polymer ?
#
loop_
_entity_poly.entity_id
_entity_poly.type
_entity_poly.pdbx_seq_one_letter_code
_entity_poly.pdbx_strand_id
1 'polypeptide(L)'
;MEEIVKKRKLVCLSVFFYLLVSTDPLPVAQELAQLYAPRSPMSQLPERYHVTKENPEPPKLYFAFPHLNKALYKYAEEYDLTRYIRCDPKVPSPATLFSVAGHLSKHVDYGLNVAFPFLNTADCTSIIVLYDNYTMNNKQLIEEDEEDVIEMVQEALGYDKLVRPKWYFDVHDPWQPGDEEDDEDTNQVGPFLFIVSTRR
;
A
#
# COMPACT_ATOMS: atom_id res chain seq x y z
N MET A 1 -34.96 -21.12 16.55
CA MET A 1 -34.27 -20.38 15.47
C MET A 1 -33.81 -18.97 15.90
N GLU A 2 -34.42 -18.37 16.95
CA GLU A 2 -34.03 -17.05 17.47
C GLU A 2 -32.73 -17.03 18.31
N GLU A 3 -32.37 -18.13 18.97
CA GLU A 3 -31.16 -18.18 19.81
C GLU A 3 -29.84 -18.13 19.02
N ILE A 4 -29.84 -18.66 17.78
CA ILE A 4 -28.66 -18.69 16.91
C ILE A 4 -28.35 -17.29 16.35
N VAL A 5 -29.39 -16.46 16.15
CA VAL A 5 -29.24 -15.07 15.70
C VAL A 5 -28.71 -14.18 16.83
N LYS A 6 -29.10 -14.45 18.09
CA LYS A 6 -28.59 -13.72 19.27
C LYS A 6 -27.11 -14.00 19.54
N LYS A 7 -26.64 -15.25 19.40
CA LYS A 7 -25.22 -15.61 19.57
C LYS A 7 -24.32 -15.00 18.49
N ARG A 8 -24.80 -14.86 17.25
CA ARG A 8 -24.02 -14.23 16.16
C ARG A 8 -23.89 -12.70 16.32
N LYS A 9 -24.89 -12.01 16.89
CA LYS A 9 -24.77 -10.58 17.22
C LYS A 9 -23.79 -10.31 18.36
N LEU A 10 -23.67 -11.22 19.33
CA LEU A 10 -22.76 -11.04 20.46
C LEU A 10 -21.27 -11.20 20.07
N VAL A 11 -20.96 -12.13 19.16
CA VAL A 11 -19.58 -12.38 18.71
C VAL A 11 -19.07 -11.26 17.77
N CYS A 12 -19.96 -10.64 17.00
CA CYS A 12 -19.58 -9.54 16.10
C CYS A 12 -19.28 -8.22 16.86
N LEU A 13 -19.87 -8.04 18.04
CA LEU A 13 -19.64 -6.88 18.91
C LEU A 13 -18.41 -7.04 19.80
N SER A 14 -18.03 -8.27 20.20
CA SER A 14 -16.90 -8.46 21.12
C SER A 14 -15.53 -8.26 20.48
N VAL A 15 -15.39 -8.49 19.17
CA VAL A 15 -14.14 -8.23 18.44
C VAL A 15 -14.01 -6.74 18.07
N PHE A 16 -15.13 -6.05 17.83
CA PHE A 16 -15.14 -4.63 17.51
C PHE A 16 -14.88 -3.73 18.75
N PHE A 17 -15.27 -4.17 19.95
CA PHE A 17 -15.08 -3.36 21.16
C PHE A 17 -13.68 -3.43 21.76
N TYR A 18 -12.92 -4.51 21.49
CA TYR A 18 -11.55 -4.64 22.01
C TYR A 18 -10.52 -3.75 21.29
N LEU A 19 -10.88 -3.15 20.16
CA LEU A 19 -10.04 -2.19 19.43
C LEU A 19 -10.29 -0.71 19.84
N LEU A 20 -11.26 -0.43 20.73
CA LEU A 20 -11.70 0.95 21.00
C LEU A 20 -11.44 1.46 22.43
N VAL A 21 -10.91 0.65 23.36
CA VAL A 21 -10.70 1.07 24.77
C VAL A 21 -9.39 0.57 25.40
N SER A 22 -8.31 0.42 24.62
CA SER A 22 -6.99 0.21 25.23
C SER A 22 -6.07 1.36 24.86
N THR A 23 -5.72 2.16 25.87
CA THR A 23 -4.74 3.24 25.81
C THR A 23 -3.33 2.77 26.17
N ASP A 24 -3.12 1.47 26.35
CA ASP A 24 -1.80 0.88 26.48
C ASP A 24 -1.34 0.43 25.08
N PRO A 25 -0.13 0.79 24.62
CA PRO A 25 0.40 0.27 23.36
C PRO A 25 0.53 -1.24 23.50
N LEU A 26 -0.36 -1.99 22.83
CA LEU A 26 -0.33 -3.44 22.82
C LEU A 26 1.06 -3.93 22.36
N PRO A 27 1.64 -4.97 22.99
CA PRO A 27 2.87 -5.63 22.53
C PRO A 27 2.81 -6.04 21.04
N VAL A 28 1.59 -6.28 20.56
CA VAL A 28 1.24 -6.56 19.16
C VAL A 28 1.68 -5.44 18.21
N ALA A 29 1.61 -4.17 18.60
CA ALA A 29 2.00 -3.06 17.72
C ALA A 29 3.51 -3.06 17.45
N GLN A 30 4.33 -3.42 18.44
CA GLN A 30 5.78 -3.45 18.31
C GLN A 30 6.24 -4.68 17.51
N GLU A 31 5.62 -5.85 17.72
CA GLU A 31 5.87 -7.06 16.93
C GLU A 31 5.43 -6.88 15.47
N LEU A 32 4.26 -6.30 15.21
CA LEU A 32 3.82 -5.97 13.85
C LEU A 32 4.75 -4.92 13.21
N ALA A 33 5.17 -3.90 13.96
CA ALA A 33 6.12 -2.91 13.44
C ALA A 33 7.47 -3.54 13.04
N GLN A 34 7.97 -4.52 13.79
CA GLN A 34 9.21 -5.23 13.44
C GLN A 34 9.01 -6.16 12.24
N LEU A 35 7.91 -6.92 12.19
CA LEU A 35 7.58 -7.82 11.08
C LEU A 35 7.37 -7.06 9.75
N TYR A 36 6.81 -5.86 9.82
CA TYR A 36 6.47 -5.05 8.64
C TYR A 36 7.42 -3.89 8.38
N ALA A 37 8.46 -3.69 9.21
CA ALA A 37 9.51 -2.70 8.95
C ALA A 37 10.05 -2.78 7.50
N PRO A 38 10.26 -3.96 6.90
CA PRO A 38 10.71 -4.07 5.51
C PRO A 38 9.72 -3.55 4.46
N ARG A 39 8.42 -3.41 4.81
CA ARG A 39 7.36 -2.88 3.95
C ARG A 39 6.92 -1.46 4.29
N SER A 40 7.70 -0.76 5.10
CA SER A 40 7.39 0.63 5.45
C SER A 40 7.33 1.51 4.19
N PRO A 41 6.45 2.53 4.14
CA PRO A 41 6.40 3.43 3.00
C PRO A 41 7.74 4.12 2.74
N MET A 42 8.16 4.18 1.47
CA MET A 42 9.48 4.68 1.08
C MET A 42 9.36 5.95 0.24
N SER A 43 10.26 6.92 0.42
CA SER A 43 10.28 8.14 -0.42
C SER A 43 10.77 7.88 -1.84
N GLN A 44 11.67 6.91 -2.01
CA GLN A 44 12.24 6.51 -3.30
C GLN A 44 12.00 5.02 -3.52
N LEU A 45 11.93 4.60 -4.79
CA LEU A 45 11.82 3.19 -5.16
C LEU A 45 13.21 2.54 -5.20
N PRO A 46 13.52 1.59 -4.29
CA PRO A 46 14.76 0.83 -4.36
C PRO A 46 14.92 0.08 -5.69
N GLU A 47 16.14 0.04 -6.23
CA GLU A 47 16.48 -0.60 -7.53
C GLU A 47 15.95 -2.04 -7.64
N ARG A 48 16.03 -2.82 -6.56
CA ARG A 48 15.53 -4.21 -6.51
C ARG A 48 14.04 -4.36 -6.81
N TYR A 49 13.25 -3.29 -6.73
CA TYR A 49 11.82 -3.30 -7.03
C TYR A 49 11.50 -2.69 -8.40
N HIS A 50 12.51 -2.30 -9.17
CA HIS A 50 12.33 -1.85 -10.54
C HIS A 50 12.01 -3.04 -11.43
N VAL A 51 11.07 -2.84 -12.34
CA VAL A 51 10.74 -3.85 -13.35
C VAL A 51 11.80 -3.77 -14.44
N THR A 52 12.68 -4.77 -14.48
CA THR A 52 13.75 -4.91 -15.47
C THR A 52 13.60 -6.21 -16.25
N LYS A 53 14.51 -6.47 -17.20
CA LYS A 53 14.52 -7.77 -17.89
C LYS A 53 14.99 -8.89 -16.98
N GLU A 54 15.90 -8.57 -16.07
CA GLU A 54 16.51 -9.45 -15.10
C GLU A 54 15.58 -9.70 -13.91
N ASN A 55 14.72 -8.73 -13.58
CA ASN A 55 13.67 -8.84 -12.58
C ASN A 55 12.31 -8.40 -13.16
N PRO A 56 11.63 -9.29 -13.90
CA PRO A 56 10.36 -8.94 -14.57
C PRO A 56 9.15 -8.93 -13.63
N GLU A 57 9.26 -9.57 -12.47
CA GLU A 57 8.16 -9.74 -11.50
C GLU A 57 8.56 -9.32 -10.07
N PRO A 58 9.07 -8.09 -9.86
CA PRO A 58 9.29 -7.58 -8.51
C PRO A 58 7.96 -7.45 -7.76
N PRO A 59 7.98 -7.34 -6.42
CA PRO A 59 6.81 -6.96 -5.66
C PRO A 59 6.14 -5.71 -6.25
N LYS A 60 4.82 -5.66 -6.17
CA LYS A 60 4.04 -4.53 -6.66
C LYS A 60 4.01 -3.41 -5.64
N LEU A 61 4.45 -2.23 -6.08
CA LEU A 61 4.41 -1.01 -5.27
C LEU A 61 3.71 0.12 -6.03
N TYR A 62 2.99 0.95 -5.30
CA TYR A 62 2.32 2.16 -5.80
C TYR A 62 3.04 3.40 -5.32
N PHE A 63 3.28 4.34 -6.23
CA PHE A 63 3.60 5.71 -5.88
C PHE A 63 2.31 6.50 -5.71
N ALA A 64 2.02 6.92 -4.47
CA ALA A 64 0.68 7.34 -4.11
C ALA A 64 0.65 8.28 -2.89
N PHE A 65 -0.44 9.05 -2.77
CA PHE A 65 -0.75 9.78 -1.55
C PHE A 65 -1.45 8.88 -0.53
N PRO A 66 -1.07 8.93 0.76
CA PRO A 66 -1.83 8.28 1.82
C PRO A 66 -3.14 9.01 2.13
N HIS A 67 -4.21 8.25 2.40
CA HIS A 67 -5.51 8.81 2.79
C HIS A 67 -6.23 8.01 3.87
N LEU A 68 -6.95 8.74 4.71
CA LEU A 68 -8.06 8.20 5.48
C LEU A 68 -9.32 8.16 4.63
N ASN A 69 -9.99 7.01 4.60
CA ASN A 69 -11.24 6.82 3.87
C ASN A 69 -12.30 7.84 4.30
N LYS A 70 -12.29 8.26 5.57
CA LYS A 70 -13.19 9.30 6.09
C LYS A 70 -13.03 10.63 5.35
N ALA A 71 -11.82 11.02 4.99
CA ALA A 71 -11.56 12.25 4.23
C ALA A 71 -12.09 12.12 2.79
N LEU A 72 -11.84 10.98 2.14
CA LEU A 72 -12.34 10.73 0.79
C LEU A 72 -13.87 10.64 0.74
N TYR A 73 -14.53 10.08 1.75
CA TYR A 73 -15.99 10.08 1.83
C TYR A 73 -16.55 11.48 2.05
N LYS A 74 -15.92 12.31 2.89
CA LYS A 74 -16.31 13.71 3.05
C LYS A 74 -16.21 14.47 1.72
N TYR A 75 -15.12 14.29 0.99
CA TYR A 75 -14.96 14.85 -0.35
C TYR A 75 -16.05 14.34 -1.30
N ALA A 76 -16.36 13.04 -1.28
CA ALA A 76 -17.44 12.49 -2.10
C ALA A 76 -18.82 13.10 -1.79
N GLU A 77 -19.12 13.38 -0.52
CA GLU A 77 -20.36 14.04 -0.10
C GLU A 77 -20.45 15.48 -0.63
N GLU A 78 -19.34 16.22 -0.59
CA GLU A 78 -19.27 17.62 -1.05
C GLU A 78 -19.53 17.75 -2.57
N TYR A 79 -19.08 16.77 -3.35
CA TYR A 79 -19.19 16.76 -4.81
C TYR A 79 -20.30 15.83 -5.36
N ASP A 80 -21.21 15.35 -4.51
CA ASP A 80 -22.30 14.42 -4.86
C ASP A 80 -21.82 13.15 -5.62
N LEU A 81 -20.67 12.61 -5.19
CA LEU A 81 -20.04 11.40 -5.75
C LEU A 81 -20.36 10.14 -4.93
N THR A 82 -21.05 10.30 -3.80
CA THR A 82 -21.30 9.20 -2.87
C THR A 82 -22.19 8.13 -3.48
N ARG A 83 -21.71 6.88 -3.43
CA ARG A 83 -22.49 5.71 -3.80
C ARG A 83 -22.81 4.95 -2.54
N TYR A 84 -24.07 4.62 -2.31
CA TYR A 84 -24.46 3.86 -1.12
C TYR A 84 -24.52 2.36 -1.41
N ILE A 85 -24.32 1.54 -0.38
CA ILE A 85 -24.53 0.09 -0.51
C ILE A 85 -26.02 -0.20 -0.67
N ARG A 86 -26.36 -1.17 -1.54
CA ARG A 86 -27.77 -1.47 -1.88
C ARG A 86 -28.63 -1.86 -0.66
N CYS A 87 -28.02 -2.45 0.36
CA CYS A 87 -28.69 -2.91 1.57
C CYS A 87 -28.77 -1.88 2.70
N ASP A 88 -28.04 -0.76 2.61
CA ASP A 88 -28.08 0.32 3.61
C ASP A 88 -27.76 1.67 2.95
N PRO A 89 -28.76 2.55 2.73
CA PRO A 89 -28.58 3.84 2.08
C PRO A 89 -27.84 4.86 2.95
N LYS A 90 -27.42 4.51 4.17
CA LYS A 90 -26.63 5.38 5.06
C LYS A 90 -25.15 5.06 5.06
N VAL A 91 -24.76 3.95 4.45
CA VAL A 91 -23.36 3.49 4.44
C VAL A 91 -22.77 3.70 3.04
N PRO A 92 -21.75 4.57 2.92
CA PRO A 92 -21.00 4.71 1.68
C PRO A 92 -20.40 3.36 1.24
N SER A 93 -20.59 3.05 -0.02
CA SER A 93 -19.97 1.91 -0.70
C SER A 93 -18.48 2.21 -0.94
N PRO A 94 -17.59 1.20 -0.84
CA PRO A 94 -16.20 1.32 -1.28
C PRO A 94 -16.07 1.80 -2.73
N ALA A 95 -17.08 1.57 -3.58
CA ALA A 95 -17.14 2.09 -4.95
C ALA A 95 -17.11 3.63 -5.03
N THR A 96 -17.43 4.32 -3.94
CA THR A 96 -17.31 5.77 -3.81
C THR A 96 -15.86 6.23 -3.95
N LEU A 97 -14.89 5.48 -3.41
CA LEU A 97 -13.48 5.85 -3.49
C LEU A 97 -13.01 5.95 -4.95
N PHE A 98 -13.41 4.99 -5.78
CA PHE A 98 -13.13 5.02 -7.22
C PHE A 98 -13.83 6.18 -7.95
N SER A 99 -15.00 6.60 -7.45
CA SER A 99 -15.72 7.76 -8.00
C SER A 99 -14.98 9.06 -7.67
N VAL A 100 -14.41 9.16 -6.47
CA VAL A 100 -13.53 10.26 -6.06
C VAL A 100 -12.28 10.32 -6.94
N ALA A 101 -11.56 9.20 -7.10
CA ALA A 101 -10.38 9.16 -7.96
C ALA A 101 -10.71 9.54 -9.41
N GLY A 102 -11.84 9.05 -9.96
CA GLY A 102 -12.29 9.43 -11.29
C GLY A 102 -12.67 10.91 -11.43
N HIS A 103 -13.21 11.52 -10.37
CA HIS A 103 -13.48 12.96 -10.34
C HIS A 103 -12.19 13.78 -10.26
N LEU A 104 -11.28 13.43 -9.34
CA LEU A 104 -9.97 14.05 -9.22
C LEU A 104 -9.17 13.93 -10.52
N SER A 105 -9.19 12.77 -11.17
CA SER A 105 -8.49 12.56 -12.45
C SER A 105 -8.89 13.56 -13.53
N LYS A 106 -10.19 13.90 -13.58
CA LYS A 106 -10.69 14.93 -14.51
C LYS A 106 -10.30 16.33 -14.09
N HIS A 107 -10.19 16.58 -12.79
CA HIS A 107 -9.83 17.87 -12.25
C HIS A 107 -8.37 18.21 -12.53
N VAL A 108 -7.47 17.24 -12.40
CA VAL A 108 -6.01 17.42 -12.57
C VAL A 108 -5.50 16.98 -13.95
N ASP A 109 -6.40 16.59 -14.86
CA ASP A 109 -6.11 16.04 -16.18
C ASP A 109 -5.05 14.92 -16.19
N TYR A 110 -5.10 14.05 -15.16
CA TYR A 110 -4.17 12.93 -15.00
C TYR A 110 -4.90 11.69 -14.48
N GLY A 111 -4.53 10.51 -14.98
CA GLY A 111 -5.22 9.25 -14.67
C GLY A 111 -4.90 8.69 -13.29
N LEU A 112 -5.57 9.18 -12.25
CA LEU A 112 -5.47 8.73 -10.87
C LEU A 112 -6.30 7.46 -10.61
N ASN A 113 -5.87 6.67 -9.62
CA ASN A 113 -6.61 5.49 -9.17
C ASN A 113 -6.62 5.38 -7.63
N VAL A 114 -7.39 4.43 -7.10
CA VAL A 114 -7.35 4.06 -5.68
C VAL A 114 -6.76 2.67 -5.55
N ALA A 115 -5.88 2.51 -4.56
CA ALA A 115 -5.44 1.20 -4.09
C ALA A 115 -5.44 1.16 -2.56
N PHE A 116 -5.07 0.00 -2.02
CA PHE A 116 -4.96 -0.22 -0.59
C PHE A 116 -3.51 -0.58 -0.25
N PRO A 117 -2.90 0.13 0.71
CA PRO A 117 -1.57 -0.23 1.17
C PRO A 117 -1.62 -1.57 1.89
N PHE A 118 -0.50 -2.30 1.88
CA PHE A 118 -0.39 -3.59 2.56
C PHE A 118 -0.79 -3.54 4.03
N LEU A 119 -0.45 -2.46 4.73
CA LEU A 119 -0.88 -2.22 6.10
C LEU A 119 -1.56 -0.87 6.22
N ASN A 120 -2.71 -0.87 6.91
CA ASN A 120 -3.34 0.37 7.33
C ASN A 120 -2.54 0.99 8.49
N THR A 121 -2.24 2.27 8.38
CA THR A 121 -1.68 3.07 9.48
C THR A 121 -2.76 3.95 10.08
N ALA A 122 -2.45 4.65 11.18
CA ALA A 122 -3.38 5.58 11.81
C ALA A 122 -3.81 6.73 10.88
N ASP A 123 -3.02 7.01 9.85
CA ASP A 123 -3.16 8.08 8.87
C ASP A 123 -3.42 7.57 7.44
N CYS A 124 -3.35 6.26 7.18
CA CYS A 124 -3.51 5.69 5.85
C CYS A 124 -4.35 4.40 5.87
N THR A 125 -5.52 4.46 5.24
CA THR A 125 -6.42 3.31 5.03
C THR A 125 -6.64 3.00 3.55
N SER A 126 -6.28 3.93 2.67
CA SER A 126 -6.28 3.80 1.22
C SER A 126 -5.27 4.79 0.65
N ILE A 127 -4.92 4.60 -0.61
CA ILE A 127 -3.94 5.44 -1.30
C ILE A 127 -4.49 5.92 -2.65
N ILE A 128 -4.24 7.18 -3.00
CA ILE A 128 -4.51 7.73 -4.34
C ILE A 128 -3.26 7.57 -5.17
N VAL A 129 -3.32 6.67 -6.14
CA VAL A 129 -2.20 6.18 -6.95
C VAL A 129 -2.00 7.09 -8.15
N LEU A 130 -0.75 7.55 -8.33
CA LEU A 130 -0.29 8.20 -9.56
C LEU A 130 0.10 7.12 -10.57
N TYR A 131 0.99 6.22 -10.17
CA TYR A 131 1.45 5.07 -10.96
C TYR A 131 2.00 3.97 -10.04
N ASP A 132 2.34 2.83 -10.64
CA ASP A 132 3.04 1.72 -9.97
C ASP A 132 4.39 1.45 -10.62
N ASN A 133 5.22 0.60 -9.99
CA ASN A 133 6.54 0.24 -10.50
C ASN A 133 6.51 -0.43 -11.90
N TYR A 134 5.35 -0.97 -12.31
CA TYR A 134 5.14 -1.56 -13.63
C TYR A 134 4.75 -0.54 -14.70
N THR A 135 4.13 0.56 -14.30
CA THR A 135 3.62 1.59 -15.21
C THR A 135 4.44 2.88 -15.18
N MET A 136 5.36 3.03 -14.22
CA MET A 136 6.23 4.19 -14.03
C MET A 136 6.87 4.66 -15.34
N ASN A 137 7.49 3.77 -16.11
CA ASN A 137 8.16 4.11 -17.38
C ASN A 137 7.24 4.79 -18.42
N ASN A 138 5.93 4.57 -18.34
CA ASN A 138 4.95 5.11 -19.29
C ASN A 138 4.09 6.23 -18.71
N LYS A 139 3.99 6.32 -17.37
CA LYS A 139 3.06 7.22 -16.68
C LYS A 139 3.73 8.29 -15.84
N GLN A 140 4.99 8.08 -15.46
CA GLN A 140 5.73 9.07 -14.69
C GLN A 140 5.85 10.34 -15.54
N LEU A 141 5.43 11.44 -14.95
CA LEU A 141 5.50 12.75 -15.58
C LEU A 141 6.92 13.31 -15.43
N ILE A 142 7.22 14.37 -16.18
CA ILE A 142 8.39 15.19 -15.87
C ILE A 142 8.18 15.85 -14.50
N GLU A 143 9.27 16.18 -13.80
CA GLU A 143 9.24 16.66 -12.42
C GLU A 143 8.30 17.87 -12.21
N GLU A 144 8.28 18.81 -13.15
CA GLU A 144 7.41 20.00 -13.09
C GLU A 144 5.92 19.63 -13.18
N ASP A 145 5.53 18.84 -14.18
CA ASP A 145 4.13 18.40 -14.34
C ASP A 145 3.68 17.48 -13.20
N GLU A 146 4.59 16.65 -12.67
CA GLU A 146 4.30 15.80 -11.51
C GLU A 146 4.03 16.65 -10.27
N GLU A 147 4.84 17.68 -10.04
CA GLU A 147 4.65 18.63 -8.94
C GLU A 147 3.30 19.35 -9.06
N ASP A 148 2.93 19.80 -10.26
CA ASP A 148 1.64 20.44 -10.52
C ASP A 148 0.47 19.50 -10.19
N VAL A 149 0.53 18.24 -10.61
CA VAL A 149 -0.50 17.23 -10.27
C VAL A 149 -0.54 16.99 -8.75
N ILE A 150 0.62 16.90 -8.10
CA ILE A 150 0.73 16.73 -6.65
C ILE A 150 0.07 17.91 -5.92
N GLU A 151 0.39 19.15 -6.30
CA GLU A 151 -0.17 20.35 -5.69
C GLU A 151 -1.69 20.43 -5.89
N MET A 152 -2.20 20.12 -7.09
CA MET A 152 -3.65 20.12 -7.35
C MET A 152 -4.39 19.05 -6.55
N VAL A 153 -3.82 17.84 -6.40
CA VAL A 153 -4.40 16.78 -5.56
C VAL A 153 -4.39 17.20 -4.09
N GLN A 154 -3.29 17.80 -3.63
CA GLN A 154 -3.19 18.31 -2.27
C GLN A 154 -4.24 19.40 -2.01
N GLU A 155 -4.38 20.37 -2.91
CA GLU A 155 -5.37 21.44 -2.79
C GLU A 155 -6.79 20.89 -2.77
N ALA A 156 -7.13 20.02 -3.73
CA ALA A 156 -8.47 19.43 -3.84
C ALA A 156 -8.86 18.65 -2.58
N LEU A 157 -7.90 17.96 -1.95
CA LEU A 157 -8.14 17.15 -0.76
C LEU A 157 -7.85 17.90 0.55
N GLY A 158 -7.45 19.17 0.48
CA GLY A 158 -7.17 20.03 1.63
C GLY A 158 -5.97 19.56 2.46
N TYR A 159 -4.93 19.07 1.79
CA TYR A 159 -3.73 18.55 2.41
C TYR A 159 -2.73 19.64 2.78
N ASP A 160 -1.99 19.36 3.85
CA ASP A 160 -0.77 20.11 4.14
C ASP A 160 0.23 19.84 3.02
N LYS A 161 0.92 20.88 2.54
CA LYS A 161 1.96 20.79 1.52
C LYS A 161 3.08 19.81 1.89
N LEU A 162 3.27 19.53 3.19
CA LEU A 162 4.22 18.55 3.70
C LEU A 162 3.84 17.09 3.40
N VAL A 163 2.57 16.79 3.08
CA VAL A 163 2.11 15.43 2.77
C VAL A 163 2.51 15.07 1.34
N ARG A 164 3.63 14.36 1.18
CA ARG A 164 4.15 13.95 -0.12
C ARG A 164 3.77 12.50 -0.48
N PRO A 165 3.65 12.17 -1.78
CA PRO A 165 3.52 10.78 -2.21
C PRO A 165 4.71 9.94 -1.77
N LYS A 166 4.46 8.66 -1.52
CA LYS A 166 5.46 7.65 -1.18
C LYS A 166 5.15 6.35 -1.91
N TRP A 167 6.10 5.43 -1.87
CA TRP A 167 5.96 4.07 -2.35
C TRP A 167 5.33 3.18 -1.27
N TYR A 168 4.21 2.53 -1.62
CA TYR A 168 3.47 1.63 -0.75
C TYR A 168 3.38 0.25 -1.40
N PHE A 169 3.60 -0.81 -0.62
CA PHE A 169 3.33 -2.17 -1.06
C PHE A 169 1.83 -2.41 -1.26
N ASP A 170 1.47 -3.13 -2.31
CA ASP A 170 0.10 -3.58 -2.56
C ASP A 170 -0.32 -4.63 -1.51
N VAL A 171 -1.58 -4.57 -1.06
CA VAL A 171 -2.14 -5.49 -0.05
C VAL A 171 -2.39 -6.91 -0.56
N HIS A 172 -2.51 -7.08 -1.86
CA HIS A 172 -2.70 -8.35 -2.54
C HIS A 172 -1.39 -8.93 -3.07
N ASP A 173 -0.26 -8.23 -2.90
CA ASP A 173 1.04 -8.75 -3.31
C ASP A 173 1.49 -9.91 -2.40
N PRO A 174 1.81 -11.09 -2.98
CA PRO A 174 2.13 -12.28 -2.20
C PRO A 174 3.54 -12.27 -1.61
N TRP A 175 4.44 -11.38 -2.05
CA TRP A 175 5.84 -11.33 -1.60
C TRP A 175 5.91 -11.23 -0.09
N GLN A 176 6.85 -11.92 0.57
CA GLN A 176 7.14 -11.76 2.00
C GLN A 176 8.58 -11.31 2.26
N PRO A 177 8.81 -10.45 3.28
CA PRO A 177 10.16 -10.11 3.68
C PRO A 177 10.91 -11.36 4.14
N GLY A 178 12.06 -11.65 3.53
CA GLY A 178 12.88 -12.82 3.84
C GLY A 178 12.74 -13.99 2.84
N ASP A 179 11.88 -13.87 1.82
CA ASP A 179 11.87 -14.80 0.68
C ASP A 179 13.10 -14.64 -0.23
N GLU A 180 13.92 -13.61 0.00
CA GLU A 180 15.25 -13.46 -0.58
C GLU A 180 16.20 -14.38 0.20
N GLU A 181 16.14 -15.69 -0.06
CA GLU A 181 17.16 -16.64 0.38
C GLU A 181 18.53 -16.18 -0.13
N ASP A 182 19.52 -16.31 0.75
CA ASP A 182 20.94 -16.03 0.52
C ASP A 182 21.43 -16.56 -0.84
N ASP A 183 21.55 -15.68 -1.84
CA ASP A 183 22.52 -15.86 -2.92
C ASP A 183 23.92 -15.62 -2.33
N GLU A 184 24.33 -16.47 -1.39
CA GLU A 184 25.73 -16.62 -1.01
C GLU A 184 26.49 -17.13 -2.24
N ASP A 185 27.16 -16.16 -2.86
CA ASP A 185 28.20 -16.23 -3.87
C ASP A 185 29.28 -17.26 -3.48
N THR A 186 28.98 -18.56 -3.64
CA THR A 186 29.95 -19.66 -3.52
C THR A 186 30.56 -20.01 -4.87
N ASN A 187 30.97 -18.99 -5.62
CA ASN A 187 32.02 -19.13 -6.63
C ASN A 187 33.41 -19.03 -5.97
N GLN A 188 33.71 -19.95 -5.05
CA GLN A 188 35.11 -20.23 -4.70
C GLN A 188 35.72 -21.14 -5.76
N VAL A 189 36.37 -20.46 -6.70
CA VAL A 189 37.35 -20.97 -7.65
C VAL A 189 38.32 -21.90 -6.92
N GLY A 190 38.25 -23.20 -7.23
CA GLY A 190 39.35 -24.11 -6.92
C GLY A 190 40.60 -23.70 -7.69
N PRO A 191 41.79 -23.96 -7.14
CA PRO A 191 42.71 -24.73 -7.96
C PRO A 191 43.36 -25.88 -7.19
N PHE A 192 43.34 -27.04 -7.83
CA PHE A 192 44.47 -27.96 -7.99
C PHE A 192 45.52 -28.01 -6.87
N LEU A 193 45.58 -29.15 -6.18
CA LEU A 193 46.87 -29.78 -5.86
C LEU A 193 46.77 -31.29 -6.08
N PHE A 194 47.27 -31.73 -7.23
CA PHE A 194 47.77 -33.09 -7.42
C PHE A 194 49.02 -33.24 -6.54
N ILE A 195 49.04 -34.22 -5.62
CA ILE A 195 50.29 -34.87 -5.23
C ILE A 195 50.10 -36.38 -5.36
N VAL A 196 50.89 -36.92 -6.29
CA VAL A 196 51.08 -38.32 -6.63
C VAL A 196 52.02 -38.98 -5.62
N SER A 197 51.64 -40.16 -5.16
CA SER A 197 52.46 -41.37 -4.88
C SER A 197 53.86 -41.24 -4.28
N THR A 198 54.10 -41.88 -3.13
CA THR A 198 54.86 -43.15 -2.99
C THR A 198 55.41 -43.31 -1.56
N ARG A 199 55.28 -44.53 -1.00
CA ARG A 199 56.30 -45.32 -0.27
C ARG A 199 55.60 -46.55 0.31
N ARG A 200 55.84 -47.74 -0.27
CA ARG A 200 56.83 -48.76 0.13
C ARG A 200 56.55 -49.36 1.50
#